data_AF-A0AAD7HUU9-F1
#
_entry.id   AF-A0AAD7HUU9-F1
#
_cell.length_a   1.000
_cell.length_b   1.000
_cell.length_c   1.000
_cell.angle_alpha   90.00
_cell.angle_beta   90.00
_cell.angle_gamma   90.00
#
_symmetry.space_group_name_H-M   'P 1'
#
loop_
_entity.id
_entity.type
_entity.pdbx_description
1 polymer ?
#
loop_
_entity_poly.entity_id
_entity_poly.type
_entity_poly.pdbx_seq_one_letter_code
_entity_poly.pdbx_strand_id
1 'polypeptide(L)'
;ELDSLLLQLRTHFRRAGISMLDGMLRRLGHRVQQDRIRESLCHINPVHRVFQRIQIRRRQYYVAGPNSLWHYNGQHGLIHWGVVIHRFIDGLLPSHYWAAGQRQ
;
A
#
# COMPACT_ATOMS: atom_id res chain seq x y z
N GLU A 1 -25.87 12.16 9.21
CA GLU A 1 -25.13 13.36 8.73
C GLU A 1 -23.71 13.05 8.28
N LEU A 2 -22.87 12.44 9.14
CA LEU A 2 -21.51 12.05 8.73
C LEU A 2 -21.52 11.08 7.54
N ASP A 3 -22.43 10.10 7.55
CA ASP A 3 -22.51 9.09 6.50
C ASP A 3 -22.86 9.70 5.14
N SER A 4 -23.80 10.65 5.10
CA SER A 4 -24.20 11.35 3.88
C SER A 4 -23.08 12.25 3.35
N LEU A 5 -22.34 12.94 4.23
CA LEU A 5 -21.16 13.72 3.85
C LEU A 5 -20.05 12.84 3.28
N LEU A 6 -19.75 11.70 3.91
CA LEU A 6 -18.76 10.76 3.42
C LEU A 6 -19.18 10.11 2.11
N LEU A 7 -20.48 9.86 1.90
CA LEU A 7 -21.02 9.39 0.63
C LEU A 7 -20.78 10.42 -0.48
N GLN A 8 -21.09 11.69 -0.23
CA GLN A 8 -20.84 12.80 -1.17
C GLN A 8 -19.35 12.99 -1.46
N LEU A 9 -18.48 12.93 -0.44
CA LEU A 9 -17.04 13.02 -0.67
C LEU A 9 -16.54 11.84 -1.52
N ARG A 10 -17.11 10.65 -1.36
CA ARG A 10 -16.75 9.47 -2.16
C ARG A 10 -17.26 9.51 -3.60
N THR A 11 -18.36 10.21 -3.90
CA THR A 11 -18.80 10.38 -5.30
C THR A 11 -17.78 11.20 -6.08
N HIS A 12 -17.19 12.21 -5.44
CA HIS A 12 -16.15 13.05 -6.06
C HIS A 12 -14.74 12.44 -5.94
N PHE A 13 -14.42 11.77 -4.83
CA PHE A 13 -13.08 11.27 -4.50
C PHE A 13 -13.09 9.77 -4.18
N ARG A 14 -13.38 8.94 -5.19
CA ARG A 14 -13.61 7.49 -5.04
C ARG A 14 -12.45 6.70 -4.41
N ARG A 15 -11.21 7.19 -4.52
CA ARG A 15 -9.98 6.55 -4.01
C ARG A 15 -9.41 7.22 -2.75
N ALA A 16 -10.11 8.20 -2.18
CA ALA A 16 -9.65 8.87 -0.97
C ALA A 16 -9.63 7.89 0.21
N GLY A 17 -8.45 7.74 0.81
CA GLY A 17 -8.28 6.99 2.05
C GLY A 17 -8.77 7.79 3.28
N ILE A 18 -8.82 7.13 4.43
CA ILE A 18 -9.33 7.71 5.69
C ILE A 18 -8.61 9.02 6.04
N SER A 19 -7.29 9.09 5.93
CA SER A 19 -6.53 10.32 6.26
C SER A 19 -6.88 11.50 5.34
N MET A 20 -7.19 11.20 4.07
CA MET A 20 -7.58 12.22 3.10
C MET A 20 -9.00 12.72 3.37
N LEU A 21 -9.91 11.81 3.70
CA LEU A 21 -11.29 12.15 4.09
C LEU A 21 -11.32 12.95 5.41
N ASP A 22 -10.49 12.60 6.40
CA ASP A 22 -10.34 13.39 7.64
C ASP A 22 -9.87 14.82 7.33
N GLY A 23 -8.86 14.98 6.47
CA GLY A 23 -8.41 16.30 6.02
C GLY A 23 -9.50 17.12 5.32
N MET A 24 -10.30 16.47 4.45
CA MET A 24 -11.43 17.11 3.77
C MET A 24 -12.52 17.55 4.76
N LEU A 25 -12.88 16.69 5.71
CA LEU A 25 -13.85 17.01 6.76
C LEU A 25 -13.38 18.19 7.62
N ARG A 26 -12.11 18.22 8.01
CA ARG A 26 -11.52 19.34 8.75
C ARG A 26 -11.61 20.65 7.97
N ARG A 27 -11.34 20.61 6.66
CA ARG A 27 -11.46 21.78 5.78
C ARG A 27 -12.90 22.28 5.66
N LEU A 28 -13.88 21.37 5.72
CA LEU A 28 -15.32 21.69 5.75
C LEU A 28 -15.81 22.14 7.14
N GLY A 29 -14.92 22.22 8.15
CA GLY A 29 -15.26 22.65 9.51
C GLY A 29 -15.68 21.51 10.44
N HIS A 30 -15.67 20.26 9.98
CA HIS A 30 -16.03 19.11 10.79
C HIS A 30 -14.79 18.50 11.47
N ARG A 31 -14.74 18.53 12.80
CA ARG A 31 -13.73 17.82 13.60
C ARG A 31 -14.34 16.51 14.10
N VAL A 32 -13.98 15.41 13.45
CA VAL A 32 -14.52 14.08 13.76
C VAL A 32 -13.36 13.17 14.15
N GLN A 33 -13.56 12.31 15.15
CA GLN A 33 -12.58 11.29 15.51
C GLN A 33 -12.38 10.29 14.37
N GLN A 34 -11.14 9.87 14.14
CA GLN A 34 -10.78 8.98 13.04
C GLN A 34 -11.52 7.63 13.11
N ASP A 35 -11.80 7.13 14.31
CA ASP A 35 -12.54 5.88 14.50
C ASP A 35 -14.00 5.99 14.05
N ARG A 36 -14.66 7.13 14.30
CA ARG A 36 -16.02 7.38 13.80
C ARG A 36 -16.08 7.47 12.28
N ILE A 37 -15.05 8.06 11.65
CA ILE A 37 -14.92 8.06 10.17
C ILE A 37 -14.76 6.62 9.67
N ARG A 38 -13.98 5.80 10.37
CA ARG A 38 -13.78 4.37 10.05
C ARG A 38 -15.07 3.57 10.14
N GLU A 39 -15.81 3.72 11.23
CA GLU A 39 -17.08 3.04 11.47
C GLU A 39 -18.11 3.42 10.41
N SER A 40 -18.25 4.72 10.15
CA SER A 40 -19.13 5.25 9.11
C SER A 40 -18.74 4.73 7.71
N LEU A 41 -17.45 4.72 7.37
CA LEU A 41 -16.98 4.12 6.11
C LEU A 41 -17.27 2.61 6.01
N CYS A 42 -17.14 1.88 7.12
CA CYS A 42 -17.50 0.46 7.21
C CYS A 42 -18.99 0.24 6.99
N HIS A 43 -19.85 1.16 7.44
CA HIS A 43 -21.29 1.12 7.26
C HIS A 43 -21.69 1.39 5.80
N ILE A 44 -21.10 2.43 5.20
CA ILE A 44 -21.43 2.89 3.83
C ILE A 44 -20.84 1.99 2.74
N ASN A 45 -19.66 1.40 2.98
CA ASN A 45 -18.98 0.58 1.98
C ASN A 45 -18.36 -0.68 2.59
N PRO A 46 -19.16 -1.75 2.79
CA PRO A 46 -18.65 -3.03 3.28
C PRO A 46 -17.64 -3.69 2.32
N VAL A 47 -17.66 -3.32 1.03
CA VAL A 47 -16.77 -3.87 -0.01
C VAL A 47 -15.31 -3.41 0.15
N HIS A 48 -15.05 -2.23 0.70
CA HIS A 48 -13.66 -1.79 0.96
C HIS A 48 -12.93 -2.67 1.99
N ARG A 49 -13.68 -3.42 2.81
CA ARG A 49 -13.16 -4.47 3.70
C ARG A 49 -12.51 -5.62 2.93
N VAL A 50 -12.92 -5.85 1.67
CA VAL A 50 -12.38 -6.90 0.80
C VAL A 50 -10.96 -6.58 0.34
N PHE A 51 -10.61 -5.30 0.11
CA PHE A 51 -9.24 -4.91 -0.25
C PHE A 51 -8.23 -5.11 0.90
N GLN A 52 -8.68 -4.99 2.16
CA GLN A 52 -7.87 -5.41 3.32
C GLN A 52 -7.61 -6.92 3.37
N ARG A 53 -8.45 -7.71 2.69
CA ARG A 53 -8.31 -9.17 2.56
C ARG A 53 -7.56 -9.61 1.31
N ILE A 54 -7.10 -8.70 0.44
CA ILE A 54 -6.25 -9.09 -0.69
C ILE A 54 -4.88 -9.47 -0.13
N GLN A 55 -4.72 -10.76 0.12
CA GLN A 55 -3.42 -11.36 0.39
C GLN A 55 -2.58 -11.21 -0.87
N ILE A 56 -1.49 -10.43 -0.77
CA ILE A 56 -0.52 -10.33 -1.85
C ILE A 56 0.11 -11.72 -2.00
N ARG A 57 -0.27 -12.44 -3.05
CA ARG A 57 0.41 -13.70 -3.41
C ARG A 57 1.81 -13.36 -3.91
N ARG A 58 2.81 -13.52 -3.06
CA ARG A 58 4.22 -13.35 -3.46
C ARG A 58 4.60 -14.48 -4.42
N ARG A 59 5.22 -14.11 -5.54
CA ARG A 59 5.78 -15.07 -6.51
C ARG A 59 7.18 -15.47 -6.04
N GLN A 60 7.48 -16.76 -6.10
CA GLN A 60 8.84 -17.28 -6.00
C GLN A 60 9.39 -17.41 -7.42
N TYR A 61 10.59 -16.89 -7.64
CA TYR A 61 11.30 -16.97 -8.92
C TYR A 61 12.53 -17.85 -8.75
N TYR A 62 12.74 -18.76 -9.69
CA TYR A 62 14.00 -19.48 -9.83
C TYR A 62 14.78 -18.83 -10.97
N VAL A 63 16.02 -18.44 -10.70
CA VAL A 63 16.85 -17.67 -11.63
C VAL A 63 18.11 -18.47 -11.95
N ALA A 64 18.60 -18.35 -13.19
CA ALA A 64 19.74 -19.14 -13.67
C ALA A 64 21.07 -18.81 -12.96
N GLY A 65 21.19 -17.60 -12.40
CA GLY A 65 22.36 -17.14 -11.67
C GLY A 65 22.22 -15.67 -11.26
N PRO A 66 23.29 -15.07 -10.70
CA PRO A 66 23.33 -13.65 -10.40
C PRO A 66 22.98 -12.81 -11.64
N ASN A 67 22.43 -11.62 -11.44
CA ASN A 67 22.11 -10.66 -12.51
C ASN A 67 21.00 -11.11 -13.49
N SER A 68 20.33 -12.24 -13.22
CA SER A 68 19.26 -12.77 -14.08
C SER A 68 17.87 -12.20 -13.76
N LEU A 69 17.68 -11.62 -12.58
CA LEU A 69 16.44 -10.98 -12.14
C LEU A 69 16.77 -9.82 -11.22
N TRP A 70 16.13 -8.68 -11.41
CA TRP A 70 16.29 -7.52 -10.54
C TRP A 70 14.96 -7.14 -9.92
N HIS A 71 14.93 -7.03 -8.60
CA HIS A 71 13.82 -6.46 -7.86
C HIS A 71 14.01 -4.94 -7.75
N TYR A 72 13.14 -4.19 -8.42
CA TYR A 72 13.03 -2.75 -8.30
C TYR A 72 11.86 -2.39 -7.37
N ASN A 73 12.11 -1.53 -6.39
CA ASN A 73 11.06 -0.99 -5.53
C ASN A 73 11.26 0.50 -5.25
N GLY A 74 10.17 1.27 -5.29
CA GLY A 74 10.13 2.69 -4.96
C GLY A 74 9.44 2.95 -3.62
N GLN A 75 10.16 3.54 -2.67
CA GLN A 75 9.61 4.00 -1.40
C GLN A 75 9.24 5.49 -1.49
N HIS A 76 7.93 5.75 -1.39
CA HIS A 76 7.33 7.08 -1.54
C HIS A 76 7.00 7.75 -0.19
N GLY A 77 7.46 7.19 0.93
CA GLY A 77 7.12 7.70 2.27
C GLY A 77 7.58 9.13 2.54
N LEU A 78 8.55 9.64 1.78
CA LEU A 78 9.10 10.99 1.90
C LEU A 78 8.63 11.94 0.78
N ILE A 79 7.61 11.56 0.00
CA ILE A 79 7.16 12.33 -1.17
C ILE A 79 6.70 13.75 -0.81
N HIS A 80 6.21 13.97 0.41
CA HIS A 80 5.84 15.30 0.91
C HIS A 80 7.04 16.26 0.98
N TRP A 81 8.24 15.72 1.17
CA TRP A 81 9.51 16.47 1.17
C TRP A 81 10.16 16.52 -0.22
N GLY A 82 9.47 16.04 -1.26
CA GLY A 82 10.01 15.93 -2.61
C GLY A 82 11.01 14.78 -2.80
N VAL A 83 11.09 13.83 -1.85
CA VAL A 83 12.07 12.74 -1.89
C VAL A 83 11.40 11.40 -2.19
N VAL A 84 11.94 10.65 -3.15
CA VAL A 84 11.56 9.26 -3.45
C VAL A 84 12.82 8.40 -3.45
N ILE A 85 12.80 7.29 -2.72
CA ILE A 85 13.94 6.39 -2.61
C ILE A 85 13.68 5.16 -3.50
N HIS A 86 14.58 4.91 -4.43
CA HIS A 86 14.54 3.74 -5.30
C HIS A 86 15.61 2.72 -4.88
N ARG A 87 15.22 1.45 -4.77
CA ARG A 87 16.14 0.35 -4.47
C ARG A 87 16.07 -0.72 -5.55
N PHE A 88 17.25 -1.21 -5.91
CA PHE A 88 17.44 -2.35 -6.79
C PHE A 88 18.17 -3.46 -6.02
N ILE A 89 17.65 -4.69 -6.08
CA ILE A 89 18.25 -5.86 -5.43
C ILE A 89 18.26 -7.01 -6.44
N ASP A 90 19.37 -7.73 -6.56
CA ASP A 90 19.44 -8.94 -7.38
C ASP A 90 18.53 -10.05 -6.80
N GLY A 91 17.81 -10.74 -7.67
CA GLY A 91 16.81 -11.74 -7.31
C GLY A 91 17.37 -13.13 -7.02
N LEU A 92 18.71 -13.27 -6.90
CA LEU A 92 19.36 -14.54 -6.62
C LEU A 92 19.02 -15.06 -5.21
N LEU A 93 18.53 -16.30 -5.15
CA LEU A 93 18.22 -16.98 -3.89
C LEU A 93 19.49 -17.57 -3.23
N PRO A 94 19.57 -17.59 -1.89
CA PRO A 94 20.73 -18.11 -1.15
C PRO A 94 21.15 -19.56 -1.45
N SER A 95 20.24 -20.40 -1.96
CA SER A 95 20.52 -21.81 -2.29
C SER A 95 21.61 -21.99 -3.35
N HIS A 96 21.87 -20.98 -4.18
CA HIS A 96 22.94 -21.04 -5.19
C HIS A 96 24.36 -20.84 -4.63
N TYR A 97 24.50 -20.28 -3.41
CA TYR A 97 25.82 -20.10 -2.80
C TYR A 97 26.41 -21.41 -2.25
N TRP A 98 25.56 -22.35 -1.81
CA TRP A 98 26.02 -23.62 -1.23
C TRP A 98 26.49 -24.65 -2.28
N ALA A 99 25.94 -24.60 -3.50
CA ALA A 99 26.34 -25.51 -4.58
C ALA A 99 27.71 -25.16 -5.20
N ALA A 100 28.19 -23.93 -5.01
CA ALA A 100 29.48 -23.48 -5.54
C ALA A 100 30.67 -23.83 -4.63
N GLY A 101 30.44 -24.21 -3.37
CA GLY A 101 31.50 -24.49 -2.38
C GLY A 101 31.84 -25.98 -2.17
N GLN A 102 31.25 -26.90 -2.94
CA GLN A 102 31.41 -28.36 -2.78
C GLN A 102 32.14 -29.02 -3.97
N ARG A 103 32.87 -28.23 -4.78
CA ARG A 103 33.76 -28.75 -5.82
C ARG A 103 35.18 -28.25 -5.61
N GLN A 104 35.87 -28.84 -4.64
CA GLN A 104 37.33 -29.03 -4.63
C GLN A 104 37.62 -30.39 -4.00
#